data_AF-A0A1R1L7V5-F1
#
_entry.id   AF-A0A1R1L7V5-F1
#
_cell.length_a   1.000
_cell.length_b   1.000
_cell.length_c   1.000
_cell.angle_alpha   90.00
_cell.angle_beta   90.00
_cell.angle_gamma   90.00
#
_symmetry.space_group_name_H-M   'P 1'
#
loop_
_entity.id
_entity.type
_entity.pdbx_description
1 polymer ?
#
loop_
_entity_poly.entity_id
_entity_poly.type
_entity_poly.pdbx_seq_one_letter_code
_entity_poly.pdbx_strand_id
1 'polypeptide(L)'
;MAEPAPDPFVSFEEHNIVRWLAVLDALEHALDEADRLLADPSAAGLGGPGSPAVSRAVPVGGPVPTDASAPVAAGADAAGLALRRTRWVPPPGLGPVPEYLRGRIQRLITRQRATAALLEAAKGATARHLATVDAVRSGTGRLGPAYVDVVG
;
A
#
# COMPACT_ATOMS: atom_id res chain seq x y z
N MET A 1 26.66 7.49 52.64
CA MET A 1 26.96 7.23 51.21
C MET A 1 25.73 7.68 50.45
N ALA A 2 25.70 8.93 49.97
CA ALA A 2 24.59 9.42 49.16
C ALA A 2 24.81 8.94 47.72
N GLU A 3 23.82 8.28 47.14
CA GLU A 3 23.83 7.90 45.73
C GLU A 3 23.93 9.17 44.88
N PRO A 4 24.85 9.26 43.90
CA PRO A 4 24.89 10.40 43.00
C PRO A 4 23.60 10.45 42.18
N ALA A 5 22.96 11.62 42.14
CA ALA A 5 21.76 11.83 41.34
C ALA A 5 22.05 11.53 39.85
N PRO A 6 21.13 10.86 39.13
CA PRO A 6 21.34 10.52 37.73
C PRO A 6 21.49 11.79 36.87
N ASP A 7 22.45 11.77 35.95
CA ASP A 7 22.70 12.87 35.04
C ASP A 7 21.51 13.08 34.10
N PRO A 8 20.91 14.29 34.06
CA PRO A 8 19.69 14.55 33.27
C PRO A 8 19.89 14.39 31.76
N PHE A 9 21.14 14.50 31.28
CA PHE A 9 21.49 14.33 29.87
C PHE A 9 21.41 12.87 29.41
N VAL A 10 21.78 11.92 30.28
CA VAL A 10 21.72 10.48 29.99
C VAL A 10 20.27 10.05 29.79
N SER A 11 19.37 10.51 30.67
CA SER A 11 17.94 10.25 30.52
C SER A 11 17.37 10.85 29.24
N PHE A 12 17.77 12.05 28.83
CA PHE A 12 17.30 12.63 27.56
C PHE A 12 17.75 11.81 26.34
N GLU A 13 19.01 11.36 26.32
CA GLU A 13 19.55 10.55 25.23
C GLU A 13 18.85 9.20 25.13
N GLU A 14 18.63 8.51 26.26
CA GLU A 14 17.87 7.25 26.30
C GLU A 14 16.44 7.41 25.78
N HIS A 15 15.74 8.47 26.19
CA HIS A 15 14.39 8.75 25.68
C HIS A 15 14.38 9.06 24.18
N ASN A 16 15.39 9.79 23.68
CA ASN A 16 15.55 10.07 22.26
C ASN A 16 15.79 8.78 21.46
N ILE A 17 16.65 7.90 21.97
CA ILE A 17 16.95 6.59 21.40
C ILE A 17 15.70 5.73 21.26
N VAL A 18 14.92 5.59 22.33
CA VAL A 18 13.70 4.76 22.32
C VAL A 18 12.70 5.29 21.29
N ARG A 19 12.56 6.62 21.18
CA ARG A 19 11.69 7.24 20.17
C ARG A 19 12.16 6.96 18.74
N TRP A 20 13.46 7.10 18.48
CA TRP A 20 14.01 6.77 17.17
C TRP A 20 13.83 5.30 16.81
N LEU A 21 14.03 4.40 17.76
CA LEU A 21 13.81 2.97 17.54
C LEU A 21 12.36 2.67 17.16
N ALA A 22 11.39 3.22 17.90
CA ALA A 22 9.97 3.03 17.60
C ALA A 22 9.61 3.54 16.19
N VAL A 23 10.18 4.65 15.75
CA VAL A 23 9.97 5.18 14.39
C VAL A 23 10.58 4.26 13.33
N LEU A 24 11.80 3.76 13.56
CA LEU A 24 12.47 2.88 12.61
C LEU A 24 11.75 1.53 12.52
N ASP A 25 11.31 0.95 13.63
CA ASP A 25 10.54 -0.30 13.65
C ASP A 25 9.23 -0.14 12.86
N ALA A 26 8.50 0.97 13.06
CA ALA A 26 7.28 1.25 12.32
C ALA A 26 7.52 1.42 10.81
N LEU A 27 8.61 2.09 10.41
CA LEU A 27 8.97 2.27 9.01
C LEU A 27 9.43 0.97 8.34
N GLU A 28 10.17 0.14 9.05
CA GLU A 28 10.60 -1.19 8.58
C GLU A 28 9.38 -2.09 8.37
N HIS A 29 8.47 -2.15 9.35
CA HIS A 29 7.23 -2.91 9.23
C HIS A 29 6.39 -2.44 8.03
N ALA A 30 6.28 -1.13 7.81
CA ALA A 30 5.55 -0.58 6.67
C ALA A 30 6.21 -0.95 5.32
N LEU A 31 7.53 -1.07 5.25
CA LEU A 31 8.23 -1.51 4.04
C LEU A 31 8.10 -3.00 3.79
N ASP A 32 8.19 -3.82 4.83
CA ASP A 32 8.01 -5.26 4.69
C ASP A 32 6.57 -5.56 4.20
N GLU A 33 5.58 -4.81 4.68
CA GLU A 33 4.21 -4.88 4.16
C GLU A 33 4.12 -4.42 2.69
N ALA A 34 4.80 -3.33 2.32
CA ALA A 34 4.84 -2.86 0.93
C ALA A 34 5.48 -3.89 -0.01
N ASP A 35 6.59 -4.51 0.40
CA ASP A 35 7.29 -5.55 -0.35
C ASP A 35 6.41 -6.80 -0.47
N ARG A 36 5.71 -7.19 0.61
CA ARG A 36 4.72 -8.28 0.59
C ARG A 36 3.59 -8.01 -0.41
N LEU A 37 3.04 -6.80 -0.43
CA LEU A 37 1.97 -6.40 -1.36
C LEU A 37 2.45 -6.32 -2.81
N LEU A 38 3.73 -6.01 -3.04
CA LEU A 38 4.34 -6.06 -4.37
C LEU A 38 4.58 -7.50 -4.84
N ALA A 39 4.96 -8.39 -3.93
CA ALA A 39 5.19 -9.80 -4.23
C ALA A 39 3.87 -10.55 -4.51
N ASP A 40 2.80 -10.22 -3.78
CA ASP A 40 1.47 -10.79 -3.97
C ASP A 40 0.42 -9.67 -4.21
N PRO A 41 0.23 -9.25 -5.48
CA PRO A 41 -0.76 -8.22 -5.80
C PRO A 41 -2.20 -8.69 -5.62
N SER A 42 -2.44 -10.00 -5.46
CA SER A 42 -3.79 -10.55 -5.22
C SER A 42 -4.24 -10.31 -3.78
N ALA A 43 -3.31 -10.32 -2.83
CA ALA A 43 -3.57 -9.97 -1.43
C ALA A 43 -3.99 -8.49 -1.24
N ALA A 44 -3.69 -7.63 -2.21
CA ALA A 44 -4.06 -6.21 -2.20
C ALA A 44 -5.51 -5.93 -2.64
N GLY A 45 -6.30 -6.95 -3.02
CA GLY A 45 -7.66 -6.77 -3.54
C GLY A 45 -7.74 -6.07 -4.91
N LEU A 46 -6.60 -5.90 -5.60
CA LEU A 46 -6.50 -5.22 -6.91
C LEU A 46 -6.56 -6.20 -8.10
N GLY A 47 -6.68 -7.50 -7.84
CA GLY A 47 -6.72 -8.56 -8.85
C GLY A 47 -8.07 -9.26 -8.87
N GLY A 48 -9.02 -8.75 -9.64
CA GLY A 48 -10.23 -9.49 -10.02
C GLY A 48 -10.32 -9.65 -11.53
N PRO A 49 -9.77 -10.71 -12.14
CA PRO A 49 -10.06 -11.04 -13.53
C PRO A 49 -11.43 -11.74 -13.62
N GLY A 50 -12.43 -11.01 -14.12
CA GLY A 50 -13.62 -11.55 -14.77
C GLY A 50 -14.64 -12.33 -13.92
N SER A 51 -15.82 -11.74 -13.70
CA SER A 51 -17.10 -12.47 -13.68
C SER A 51 -18.32 -11.54 -13.59
N PRO A 52 -19.51 -12.00 -14.03
CA PRO A 52 -20.19 -11.38 -15.16
C PRO A 52 -21.43 -10.56 -14.79
N ALA A 53 -21.97 -9.90 -15.81
CA ALA A 53 -23.24 -9.22 -15.91
C ALA A 53 -24.29 -9.63 -14.85
N VAL A 54 -24.50 -8.76 -13.86
CA VAL A 54 -25.74 -8.74 -13.09
C VAL A 54 -26.82 -8.13 -13.99
N SER A 55 -27.55 -9.00 -14.69
CA SER A 55 -28.89 -8.66 -15.18
C SER A 55 -29.76 -8.39 -13.95
N ARG A 56 -30.00 -7.12 -13.65
CA ARG A 56 -30.97 -6.76 -12.62
C ARG A 56 -32.33 -6.62 -13.28
N ALA A 57 -33.10 -7.70 -13.20
CA ALA A 57 -34.55 -7.66 -13.36
C ALA A 57 -35.14 -6.65 -12.36
N VAL A 58 -36.07 -5.84 -12.86
CA VAL A 58 -36.89 -4.91 -12.08
C VAL A 58 -37.92 -5.70 -11.27
N PRO A 59 -38.08 -5.43 -9.96
CA PRO A 59 -39.37 -5.59 -9.33
C PRO A 59 -39.90 -4.23 -8.86
N VAL A 60 -41.14 -3.98 -9.26
CA VAL A 60 -41.97 -2.85 -8.90
C VAL A 60 -42.56 -3.08 -7.50
N GLY A 61 -42.62 -2.02 -6.68
CA GLY A 61 -43.63 -1.81 -5.64
C GLY A 61 -43.50 -2.53 -4.28
N GLY A 62 -43.38 -1.73 -3.19
CA GLY A 62 -43.71 -2.15 -1.82
C GLY A 62 -43.06 -1.26 -0.75
N PRO A 63 -43.80 -0.72 0.25
CA PRO A 63 -43.33 0.38 1.10
C PRO A 63 -42.44 -0.07 2.28
N VAL A 64 -41.55 0.84 2.64
CA VAL A 64 -40.60 0.83 3.77
C VAL A 64 -41.25 0.60 5.13
N PRO A 65 -40.56 -0.12 6.02
CA PRO A 65 -40.42 0.31 7.41
C PRO A 65 -38.97 0.70 7.70
N THR A 66 -38.81 1.93 8.19
CA THR A 66 -37.62 2.44 8.85
C THR A 66 -37.48 1.78 10.22
N ASP A 67 -36.41 1.03 10.46
CA ASP A 67 -35.59 1.19 11.66
C ASP A 67 -34.24 0.46 11.54
N ALA A 68 -33.28 0.92 12.33
CA ALA A 68 -32.03 0.28 12.75
C ALA A 68 -30.91 0.11 11.71
N SER A 69 -30.03 1.11 11.73
CA SER A 69 -28.63 1.05 11.35
C SER A 69 -27.95 -0.28 11.68
N ALA A 70 -27.44 -0.94 10.64
CA ALA A 70 -26.26 -1.79 10.70
C ALA A 70 -25.54 -1.65 9.36
N PRO A 71 -24.34 -1.05 9.28
CA PRO A 71 -23.53 -1.20 8.08
C PRO A 71 -23.03 -2.65 8.05
N VAL A 72 -23.72 -3.45 7.23
CA VAL A 72 -23.25 -4.73 6.70
C VAL A 72 -21.78 -4.58 6.32
N ALA A 73 -20.97 -5.53 6.80
CA ALA A 73 -19.54 -5.60 6.67
C ALA A 73 -19.07 -5.52 5.21
N ALA A 74 -18.90 -4.31 4.70
CA ALA A 74 -17.99 -3.97 3.60
C ALA A 74 -16.62 -3.60 4.18
N GLY A 75 -16.14 -4.38 5.16
CA GLY A 75 -15.11 -3.97 6.11
C GLY A 75 -13.72 -4.58 5.93
N ALA A 76 -13.51 -5.48 4.96
CA ALA A 76 -12.20 -6.09 4.73
C ALA A 76 -11.42 -5.42 3.58
N ASP A 77 -12.07 -5.11 2.45
CA ASP A 77 -11.39 -4.52 1.29
C ASP A 77 -11.17 -3.00 1.39
N ALA A 78 -12.04 -2.30 2.13
CA ALA A 78 -11.90 -0.86 2.34
C ALA A 78 -10.75 -0.52 3.30
N ALA A 79 -10.44 -1.39 4.26
CA ALA A 79 -9.33 -1.21 5.20
C ALA A 79 -7.97 -1.32 4.50
N GLY A 80 -7.83 -2.25 3.54
CA GLY A 80 -6.63 -2.39 2.72
C GLY A 80 -6.35 -1.20 1.80
N LEU A 81 -7.40 -0.50 1.34
CA LEU A 81 -7.28 0.75 0.58
C LEU A 81 -7.11 1.98 1.47
N ALA A 82 -7.58 1.96 2.72
CA ALA A 82 -7.46 3.08 3.66
C ALA A 82 -6.00 3.34 4.09
N LEU A 83 -5.19 2.29 4.25
CA LEU A 83 -3.75 2.42 4.49
C LEU A 83 -2.99 3.02 3.29
N ARG A 84 -3.57 3.01 2.07
CA ARG A 84 -2.91 3.54 0.86
C ARG A 84 -2.84 5.07 0.79
N ARG A 85 -3.45 5.81 1.73
CA ARG A 85 -3.51 7.28 1.67
C ARG A 85 -3.06 8.02 2.92
N THR A 86 -2.77 7.34 4.04
CA THR A 86 -2.26 8.04 5.22
C THR A 86 -0.83 8.50 4.96
N ARG A 87 -0.70 9.78 4.60
CA ARG A 87 0.58 10.48 4.48
C ARG A 87 1.33 10.34 5.79
N TRP A 88 2.50 9.69 5.76
CA TRP A 88 3.35 9.58 6.94
C TRP A 88 3.76 10.98 7.42
N VAL A 89 3.59 11.23 8.72
CA VAL A 89 4.00 12.46 9.39
C VAL A 89 5.07 12.08 10.42
N PRO A 90 6.25 12.74 10.41
CA PRO A 90 7.29 12.46 11.38
C PRO A 90 6.78 12.79 12.79
N PRO A 91 6.96 11.89 13.77
CA PRO A 91 6.61 12.19 15.15
C PRO A 91 7.35 13.43 15.67
N PRO A 92 6.68 14.34 16.39
CA PRO A 92 7.32 15.51 16.95
C PRO A 92 8.31 15.13 18.05
N GLY A 93 9.31 15.99 18.27
CA GLY A 93 10.28 15.79 19.36
C GLY A 93 11.23 14.60 19.16
N LEU A 94 11.47 14.21 17.90
CA LEU A 94 12.65 13.43 17.53
C LEU A 94 13.87 14.35 17.69
N GLY A 95 14.77 13.99 18.60
CA GLY A 95 16.03 14.69 18.79
C GLY A 95 17.01 14.41 17.64
N PRO A 96 18.29 14.80 17.78
CA PRO A 96 19.31 14.44 16.80
C PRO A 96 19.36 12.91 16.63
N VAL A 97 19.63 12.46 15.41
CA VAL A 97 19.77 11.02 15.11
C VAL A 97 20.97 10.45 15.88
N PRO A 98 20.77 9.43 16.71
CA PRO A 98 21.87 8.74 17.38
C PRO A 98 22.83 8.09 16.36
N GLU A 99 24.15 8.23 16.58
CA GLU A 99 25.17 7.81 15.61
C GLU A 99 25.10 6.31 15.28
N TYR A 100 24.85 5.48 16.28
CA TYR A 100 24.73 4.03 16.09
C TYR A 100 23.51 3.62 15.25
N LEU A 101 22.48 4.47 15.14
CA LEU A 101 21.31 4.23 14.27
C LEU A 101 21.55 4.63 12.82
N ARG A 102 22.61 5.40 12.52
CA ARG A 102 22.91 5.86 11.16
C ARG A 102 22.97 4.72 10.16
N GLY A 103 23.63 3.61 10.52
CA GLY A 103 23.72 2.43 9.67
C GLY A 103 22.35 1.80 9.37
N ARG A 104 21.45 1.74 10.36
CA ARG A 104 20.09 1.22 10.20
C ARG A 104 19.26 2.11 9.28
N ILE A 105 19.33 3.42 9.49
CA ILE A 105 18.64 4.42 8.66
C ILE A 105 19.10 4.34 7.20
N GLN A 106 20.40 4.18 6.94
CA GLN A 106 20.90 4.09 5.57
C GLN A 106 20.42 2.84 4.85
N ARG A 107 20.37 1.69 5.54
CA ARG A 107 19.78 0.47 4.98
C ARG A 107 18.29 0.66 4.68
N LEU A 108 17.57 1.31 5.59
CA LEU A 108 16.15 1.62 5.41
C LEU A 108 15.91 2.48 4.17
N ILE A 109 16.65 3.58 4.01
CA ILE A 109 16.54 4.47 2.84
C ILE A 109 16.86 3.72 1.55
N THR A 110 17.86 2.84 1.58
CA THR A 110 18.23 2.03 0.41
C THR A 110 17.10 1.10 0.01
N ARG A 111 16.47 0.41 0.97
CA ARG A 111 15.28 -0.42 0.74
C ARG A 111 14.11 0.41 0.20
N GLN A 112 13.78 1.54 0.82
CA GLN A 112 12.72 2.44 0.36
C GLN A 112 12.88 2.82 -1.11
N ARG A 113 14.10 3.16 -1.52
CA ARG A 113 14.41 3.51 -2.92
C ARG A 113 14.27 2.34 -3.87
N ALA A 114 14.69 1.15 -3.45
CA ALA A 114 14.55 -0.07 -4.25
C ALA A 114 13.06 -0.42 -4.46
N THR A 115 12.26 -0.41 -3.39
CA THR A 115 10.81 -0.64 -3.45
C THR A 115 10.11 0.40 -4.35
N ALA A 116 10.49 1.69 -4.23
CA ALA A 116 9.96 2.74 -5.10
C ALA A 116 10.31 2.51 -6.58
N ALA A 117 11.54 2.10 -6.89
CA ALA A 117 11.95 1.81 -8.26
C ALA A 117 11.17 0.61 -8.86
N LEU A 118 10.94 -0.43 -8.07
CA LEU A 118 10.11 -1.58 -8.48
C LEU A 118 8.67 -1.16 -8.78
N LEU A 119 8.09 -0.31 -7.93
CA LEU A 119 6.73 0.20 -8.13
C LEU A 119 6.62 1.00 -9.44
N GLU A 120 7.58 1.89 -9.72
CA GLU A 120 7.59 2.66 -10.97
C GLU A 120 7.79 1.76 -12.20
N ALA A 121 8.63 0.72 -12.11
CA ALA A 121 8.79 -0.25 -13.18
C ALA A 121 7.48 -1.03 -13.45
N ALA A 122 6.78 -1.45 -12.40
CA ALA A 122 5.50 -2.14 -12.51
C ALA A 122 4.43 -1.25 -13.15
N LYS A 123 4.30 0.01 -12.70
CA LYS A 123 3.40 1.00 -13.33
C LYS A 123 3.70 1.17 -14.82
N GLY A 124 4.98 1.29 -15.18
CA GLY A 124 5.41 1.39 -16.57
C GLY A 124 5.02 0.17 -17.42
N ALA A 125 5.15 -1.04 -16.87
CA ALA A 125 4.74 -2.26 -17.55
C ALA A 125 3.22 -2.32 -17.78
N THR A 126 2.41 -1.98 -16.76
CA THR A 126 0.95 -1.92 -16.88
C THR A 126 0.51 -0.88 -17.90
N ALA A 127 1.12 0.31 -17.90
CA ALA A 127 0.80 1.36 -18.88
C ALA A 127 1.05 0.89 -20.32
N ARG A 128 2.16 0.16 -20.56
CA ARG A 128 2.43 -0.45 -21.88
C ARG A 128 1.38 -1.49 -22.25
N HIS A 129 1.00 -2.37 -21.33
CA HIS A 129 -0.03 -3.38 -21.59
C HIS A 129 -1.38 -2.73 -21.95
N LEU A 130 -1.79 -1.70 -21.20
CA LEU A 130 -3.01 -0.94 -21.50
C LEU A 130 -2.94 -0.25 -22.85
N ALA A 131 -1.79 0.32 -23.24
CA ALA A 131 -1.62 0.90 -24.57
C ALA A 131 -1.75 -0.16 -25.69
N THR A 132 -1.25 -1.38 -25.48
CA THR A 132 -1.45 -2.48 -26.43
C THR A 132 -2.92 -2.88 -26.55
N VAL A 133 -3.63 -3.04 -25.42
CA VAL A 133 -5.06 -3.36 -25.41
C VAL A 133 -5.88 -2.26 -26.08
N ASP A 134 -5.54 -1.00 -25.81
CA ASP A 134 -6.20 0.16 -26.40
C ASP A 134 -5.96 0.24 -27.91
N ALA A 135 -4.76 -0.08 -28.40
CA ALA A 135 -4.48 -0.15 -29.84
C ALA A 135 -5.30 -1.23 -30.55
N VAL A 136 -5.43 -2.42 -29.94
CA VAL A 136 -6.27 -3.51 -30.47
C VAL A 136 -7.75 -3.08 -30.51
N ARG A 137 -8.23 -2.45 -29.43
CA ARG A 137 -9.61 -1.94 -29.33
C ARG A 137 -9.89 -0.80 -30.31
N SER A 138 -8.93 0.11 -30.47
CA SER A 138 -9.03 1.28 -31.35
C SER A 138 -8.96 0.92 -32.83
N GLY A 139 -8.83 -0.38 -33.15
CA GLY A 139 -8.99 -0.87 -34.51
C GLY A 139 -8.01 -0.18 -35.46
N THR A 140 -6.75 -0.03 -35.05
CA THR A 140 -5.71 0.51 -35.93
C THR A 140 -5.41 -0.50 -37.05
N GLY A 141 -6.28 -0.51 -38.08
CA GLY A 141 -5.82 -0.42 -39.45
C GLY A 141 -5.58 -1.70 -40.25
N ARG A 142 -6.52 -2.66 -40.26
CA ARG A 142 -6.96 -3.28 -41.53
C ARG A 142 -8.33 -3.94 -41.33
N LEU A 143 -9.30 -3.50 -42.12
CA LEU A 143 -10.62 -4.10 -42.24
C LEU A 143 -10.47 -5.51 -42.86
N GLY A 144 -10.26 -6.51 -42.01
CA GLY A 144 -10.24 -7.90 -42.41
C GLY A 144 -10.24 -8.79 -41.15
N PRO A 145 -11.14 -9.78 -41.03
CA PRO A 145 -11.19 -10.65 -39.87
C PRO A 145 -9.87 -11.42 -39.75
N ALA A 146 -9.16 -11.24 -38.64
CA ALA A 146 -7.98 -12.00 -38.29
C ALA A 146 -8.37 -13.03 -37.21
N TYR A 147 -8.37 -14.31 -37.58
CA TYR A 147 -8.52 -15.41 -36.63
C TYR A 147 -7.15 -15.63 -35.94
N VAL A 148 -7.12 -15.49 -34.62
CA VAL A 148 -5.96 -15.88 -33.81
C VAL A 148 -6.16 -17.33 -33.40
N ASP A 149 -5.37 -18.23 -33.99
CA ASP A 149 -5.29 -19.62 -33.55
C ASP A 149 -4.36 -19.70 -32.34
N VAL A 150 -4.90 -20.13 -31.20
CA VAL A 150 -4.12 -20.38 -29.98
C VAL A 150 -3.85 -21.88 -29.94
N VAL A 151 -2.70 -22.28 -30.46
CA VAL A 151 -2.20 -23.64 -30.28
C VAL A 151 -1.62 -23.72 -28.86
N GLY A 152 -2.14 -24.67 -28.08
CA GLY A 152 -1.85 -24.89 -26.67
C GLY A 152 -0.47 -25.47 -26.37
#